data_AF-A0A5T0K0C6-F1
#
_entry.id   AF-A0A5T0K0C6-F1
#
_cell.length_a   1.000
_cell.length_b   1.000
_cell.length_c   1.000
_cell.angle_alpha   90.00
_cell.angle_beta   90.00
_cell.angle_gamma   90.00
#
_symmetry.space_group_name_H-M   'P 1'
#
loop_
_entity.id
_entity.type
_entity.pdbx_description
1 polymer ?
#
loop_
_entity_poly.entity_id
_entity_poly.type
_entity_poly.pdbx_seq_one_letter_code
_entity_poly.pdbx_strand_id
1 'polypeptide(L)'
;NQEEKISKKDYEKARKKLIEKSIKKKRYEFKLCSFKSLIDVYEDFNLYVLKVFFPTLEMANLFTPPKEFRIQRELCGVLDSKNIILYGFNNLEIDIEKCFKIIEKNQNFTLDFPSSILAFDGYRIFLFYLFRKLKLYWNLALENRQREVFCEFFSYARKIYIILMSTEEIFDEELNKNLALRFEDLVKQSYCILANNELDENLLLFLGSEDLQNLLSDFDFFIKEDSFYKSEQEKYFFKQMIAMQLRKRLVLFKKNLLKNFEIETFEE
;
A
#
# COMPACT_ATOMS: atom_id res chain seq x y z
N ASN A 1 1.54 21.85 -23.74
CA ASN A 1 1.78 20.68 -24.62
C ASN A 1 1.18 20.96 -25.97
N GLN A 2 2.01 21.22 -26.99
CA GLN A 2 1.55 21.22 -28.38
C GLN A 2 1.53 19.77 -28.85
N GLU A 3 0.35 19.28 -29.22
CA GLU A 3 0.21 17.95 -29.83
C GLU A 3 0.51 18.06 -31.32
N GLU A 4 1.54 17.36 -31.78
CA GLU A 4 1.89 17.29 -33.21
C GLU A 4 1.10 16.16 -33.89
N LYS A 5 0.37 16.50 -34.96
CA LYS A 5 -0.33 15.50 -35.78
C LYS A 5 0.69 14.74 -36.62
N ILE A 6 0.79 13.44 -36.41
CA ILE A 6 1.69 12.55 -37.16
C ILE A 6 0.95 11.71 -38.20
N SER A 7 1.67 11.25 -39.23
CA SER A 7 1.11 10.34 -40.23
C SER A 7 0.90 8.93 -39.67
N LYS A 8 0.04 8.13 -40.30
CA LYS A 8 -0.15 6.70 -39.96
C LYS A 8 1.17 5.92 -40.01
N LYS A 9 2.04 6.22 -40.98
CA LYS A 9 3.33 5.56 -41.16
C LYS A 9 4.28 5.86 -40.00
N ASP A 10 4.33 7.11 -39.56
CA ASP A 10 5.15 7.52 -38.42
C ASP A 10 4.61 6.94 -37.12
N TYR A 11 3.28 6.90 -36.96
CA TYR A 11 2.64 6.23 -35.84
C TYR A 11 3.01 4.74 -35.77
N GLU A 12 2.92 3.99 -36.88
CA GLU A 12 3.29 2.58 -36.91
C GLU A 12 4.78 2.36 -36.61
N LYS A 13 5.65 3.25 -37.10
CA LYS A 13 7.09 3.19 -36.82
C LYS A 13 7.39 3.47 -35.35
N ALA A 14 6.74 4.46 -34.75
CA ALA A 14 6.88 4.79 -33.33
C ALA A 14 6.30 3.68 -32.44
N ARG A 15 5.13 3.14 -32.81
CA ARG A 15 4.46 2.05 -32.09
C ARG A 15 5.33 0.80 -31.96
N LYS A 16 6.13 0.47 -32.97
CA LYS A 16 7.09 -0.66 -32.91
C LYS A 16 8.24 -0.44 -31.91
N LYS A 17 8.49 0.80 -31.51
CA LYS A 17 9.53 1.18 -30.53
C LYS A 17 8.98 1.37 -29.12
N LEU A 18 7.70 1.04 -28.88
CA LEU A 18 7.11 1.15 -27.55
C LEU A 18 7.83 0.22 -26.57
N ILE A 19 8.24 0.79 -25.45
CA ILE A 19 8.85 0.06 -24.33
C ILE A 19 7.79 -0.77 -23.59
N GLU A 20 6.55 -0.26 -23.54
CA GLU A 20 5.42 -0.90 -22.85
C GLU A 20 4.35 -1.42 -23.83
N LYS A 21 3.48 -2.30 -23.34
CA LYS A 21 2.35 -2.84 -24.12
C LYS A 21 1.35 -1.72 -24.44
N SER A 22 0.88 -1.68 -25.68
CA SER A 22 -0.22 -0.78 -26.07
C SER A 22 -1.54 -1.27 -25.48
N ILE A 23 -2.32 -0.39 -24.86
CA ILE A 23 -3.70 -0.70 -24.47
C ILE A 23 -4.65 -0.45 -25.64
N LYS A 24 -5.55 -1.41 -25.87
CA LYS A 24 -6.66 -1.24 -26.81
C LYS A 24 -7.93 -1.05 -26.00
N LYS A 25 -8.76 -0.11 -26.45
CA LYS A 25 -10.10 0.07 -25.89
C LYS A 25 -11.08 0.51 -26.96
N LYS A 26 -12.35 0.15 -26.78
CA LYS A 26 -13.48 0.73 -27.50
C LYS A 26 -14.12 1.78 -26.61
N ARG A 27 -14.48 2.93 -27.18
CA ARG A 27 -15.13 4.02 -26.46
C ARG A 27 -16.49 4.29 -27.08
N TYR A 28 -17.52 4.27 -26.25
CA TYR A 28 -18.88 4.63 -26.62
C TYR A 28 -19.23 5.95 -25.93
N GLU A 29 -19.64 6.95 -26.70
CA GLU A 29 -20.09 8.24 -26.20
C GLU A 29 -21.60 8.36 -26.29
N PHE A 30 -22.24 8.79 -25.20
CA PHE A 30 -23.69 8.91 -25.09
C PHE A 30 -24.06 9.93 -24.02
N LYS A 31 -25.37 10.18 -23.86
CA LYS A 31 -25.90 10.99 -22.75
C LYS A 31 -26.59 10.07 -21.75
N LEU A 32 -26.19 10.15 -20.48
CA LEU A 32 -26.84 9.47 -19.37
C LEU A 32 -27.47 10.53 -18.47
N CYS A 33 -28.79 10.49 -18.28
CA CYS A 33 -29.53 11.49 -17.50
C CYS A 33 -29.18 12.94 -17.92
N SER A 34 -29.09 13.18 -19.24
CA SER A 34 -28.68 14.46 -19.85
C SER A 34 -27.21 14.85 -19.67
N PHE A 35 -26.41 14.11 -18.90
CA PHE A 35 -24.98 14.34 -18.75
C PHE A 35 -24.17 13.65 -19.85
N LYS A 36 -23.12 14.31 -20.33
CA LYS A 36 -22.15 13.67 -21.23
C LYS A 36 -21.55 12.46 -20.51
N SER A 37 -21.52 11.32 -21.19
CA SER A 37 -21.07 10.07 -20.61
C SER A 37 -20.27 9.25 -21.62
N LEU A 38 -19.32 8.47 -21.11
CA LEU A 38 -18.48 7.56 -21.89
C LEU A 38 -18.47 6.18 -21.24
N ILE A 39 -18.48 5.13 -22.06
CA ILE A 39 -18.08 3.79 -21.64
C ILE A 39 -16.79 3.43 -22.36
N ASP A 40 -15.72 3.22 -21.59
CA ASP A 40 -14.47 2.63 -22.07
C ASP A 40 -14.52 1.12 -21.83
N VAL A 41 -14.38 0.33 -22.90
CA VAL A 41 -14.33 -1.14 -22.88
C VAL A 41 -12.90 -1.60 -23.12
N TYR A 42 -12.30 -2.21 -22.10
CA TYR A 42 -10.97 -2.81 -22.13
C TYR A 42 -11.11 -4.34 -22.20
N GLU A 43 -11.22 -4.87 -23.42
CA GLU A 43 -11.49 -6.31 -23.67
C GLU A 43 -10.43 -7.22 -23.02
N ASP A 44 -9.15 -6.86 -23.14
CA ASP A 44 -8.03 -7.63 -22.58
C ASP A 44 -8.08 -7.77 -21.04
N PHE A 45 -8.82 -6.88 -20.36
CA PHE A 45 -8.92 -6.83 -18.90
C PHE A 45 -10.32 -7.21 -18.38
N ASN A 46 -11.25 -7.56 -19.28
CA ASN A 46 -12.67 -7.73 -18.97
C ASN A 46 -13.23 -6.57 -18.12
N LEU A 47 -12.85 -5.34 -18.48
CA LEU A 47 -13.12 -4.12 -17.69
C LEU A 47 -13.97 -3.13 -18.50
N TYR A 48 -15.03 -2.65 -17.87
CA TYR A 48 -15.94 -1.64 -18.39
C TYR A 48 -15.95 -0.44 -17.45
N VAL A 49 -15.53 0.73 -17.95
CA VAL A 49 -15.44 1.94 -17.14
C VAL A 49 -16.47 2.95 -17.64
N LEU A 50 -17.51 3.19 -16.84
CA LEU A 50 -18.46 4.28 -17.04
C LEU A 50 -17.85 5.58 -16.49
N LYS A 51 -17.82 6.63 -17.32
CA LYS A 51 -17.42 7.98 -16.93
C LYS A 51 -18.58 8.92 -17.20
N VAL A 52 -19.07 9.59 -16.15
CA VAL A 52 -20.13 10.60 -16.24
C VAL A 52 -19.50 11.95 -15.93
N PHE A 53 -19.79 12.94 -16.77
CA PHE A 53 -19.21 14.28 -16.65
C PHE A 53 -20.24 15.27 -16.13
N PHE A 54 -19.97 15.82 -14.95
CA PHE A 54 -20.84 16.78 -14.28
C PHE A 54 -20.28 18.20 -14.42
N PRO A 55 -21.15 19.22 -14.59
CA PRO A 55 -20.73 20.62 -14.58
C PRO A 55 -20.23 21.10 -13.21
N THR A 56 -20.75 20.54 -12.11
CA THR A 56 -20.41 20.92 -10.73
C THR A 56 -20.21 19.69 -9.85
N LEU A 57 -19.44 19.86 -8.77
CA LEU A 57 -19.22 18.83 -7.77
C LEU A 57 -20.51 18.45 -7.03
N GLU A 58 -21.38 19.42 -6.75
CA GLU A 58 -22.69 19.18 -6.11
C GLU A 58 -23.56 18.23 -6.93
N MET A 59 -23.61 18.41 -8.26
CA MET A 59 -24.34 17.50 -9.14
C MET A 59 -23.73 16.10 -9.17
N ALA A 60 -22.40 15.98 -9.09
CA ALA A 60 -21.74 14.68 -9.00
C ALA A 60 -22.10 13.96 -7.70
N ASN A 61 -22.10 14.66 -6.56
CA ASN A 61 -22.40 14.10 -5.25
C ASN A 61 -23.86 13.65 -5.10
N LEU A 62 -24.79 14.28 -5.83
CA LEU A 62 -26.20 13.91 -5.83
C LEU A 62 -26.56 12.84 -6.88
N PHE A 63 -25.61 12.50 -7.77
CA PHE A 63 -25.89 11.59 -8.85
C PHE A 63 -26.00 10.15 -8.37
N THR A 64 -27.07 9.49 -8.76
CA THR A 64 -27.22 8.04 -8.61
C THR A 64 -27.33 7.40 -9.99
N PRO A 65 -26.49 6.38 -10.30
CA PRO A 65 -26.57 5.70 -11.58
C PRO A 65 -27.92 4.99 -11.74
N PRO A 66 -28.51 4.98 -12.94
CA PRO A 66 -29.75 4.24 -13.19
C PRO A 66 -29.60 2.74 -12.87
N LYS A 67 -30.70 2.10 -12.44
CA LYS A 67 -30.68 0.70 -11.95
C LYS A 67 -30.24 -0.31 -13.00
N GLU A 68 -30.33 0.04 -14.27
CA GLU A 68 -29.85 -0.74 -15.42
C GLU A 68 -28.32 -0.91 -15.38
N PHE A 69 -27.61 0.06 -14.79
CA PHE A 69 -26.17 -0.02 -14.58
C PHE A 69 -25.88 -0.74 -13.27
N ARG A 70 -25.47 -2.01 -13.37
CA ARG A 70 -24.90 -2.75 -12.24
C ARG A 70 -23.47 -2.29 -11.99
N ILE A 71 -23.32 -1.21 -11.23
CA ILE A 71 -22.02 -0.70 -10.82
C ILE A 71 -21.45 -1.61 -9.75
N GLN A 72 -20.34 -2.30 -10.07
CA GLN A 72 -19.64 -3.17 -9.13
C GLN A 72 -18.86 -2.36 -8.09
N ARG A 73 -18.21 -1.29 -8.54
CA ARG A 73 -17.40 -0.42 -7.68
C ARG A 73 -17.28 0.95 -8.33
N GLU A 74 -17.42 2.00 -7.51
CA GLU A 74 -17.00 3.34 -7.88
C GLU A 74 -15.50 3.51 -7.60
N LEU A 75 -14.75 3.96 -8.59
CA LEU A 75 -13.31 4.18 -8.45
C LEU A 75 -13.08 5.68 -8.24
N CYS A 76 -12.89 6.10 -6.99
CA CYS A 76 -12.45 7.46 -6.68
C CYS A 76 -10.93 7.55 -6.89
N GLY A 77 -10.53 7.81 -8.13
CA GLY A 77 -9.13 7.91 -8.52
C GLY A 77 -9.01 7.84 -10.03
N VAL A 78 -7.87 8.30 -10.57
CA VAL A 78 -7.64 8.34 -12.01
C VAL A 78 -7.39 6.91 -12.52
N LEU A 79 -8.41 6.06 -12.65
CA LEU A 79 -8.29 4.88 -13.51
C LEU A 79 -8.31 5.35 -14.97
N ASP A 80 -7.17 5.84 -15.42
CA ASP A 80 -6.90 6.13 -16.82
C ASP A 80 -6.20 4.95 -17.49
N SER A 81 -6.09 5.06 -18.81
CA SER A 81 -5.41 4.06 -19.62
C SER A 81 -3.94 3.89 -19.23
N LYS A 82 -3.29 4.91 -18.69
CA LYS A 82 -1.88 4.85 -18.29
C LYS A 82 -1.72 3.98 -17.05
N ASN A 83 -2.59 4.15 -16.07
CA ASN A 83 -2.58 3.35 -14.86
C ASN A 83 -2.90 1.87 -15.13
N ILE A 84 -3.85 1.58 -16.04
CA ILE A 84 -4.14 0.20 -16.43
C ILE A 84 -2.93 -0.44 -17.15
N ILE A 85 -2.21 0.29 -18.01
CA ILE A 85 -0.99 -0.22 -18.66
C ILE A 85 0.09 -0.52 -17.63
N LEU A 86 0.34 0.41 -16.71
CA LEU A 86 1.46 0.33 -15.78
C LEU A 86 1.26 -0.73 -14.69
N TYR A 87 0.04 -0.84 -14.17
CA TYR A 87 -0.23 -1.61 -12.96
C TYR A 87 -1.16 -2.81 -13.21
N GLY A 88 -1.82 -2.87 -14.37
CA GLY A 88 -2.87 -3.84 -14.67
C GLY A 88 -4.21 -3.50 -14.03
N PHE A 89 -5.20 -4.34 -14.30
CA PHE A 89 -6.46 -4.37 -13.56
C PHE A 89 -7.00 -5.81 -13.56
N ASN A 90 -7.47 -6.29 -12.41
CA ASN A 90 -8.13 -7.58 -12.27
C ASN A 90 -9.30 -7.45 -11.31
N ASN A 91 -10.50 -7.86 -11.71
CA ASN A 91 -11.67 -7.70 -10.85
C ASN A 91 -11.76 -8.84 -9.84
N LEU A 92 -10.96 -8.76 -8.78
CA LEU A 92 -10.93 -9.76 -7.70
C LEU A 92 -11.48 -9.13 -6.42
N GLU A 93 -12.52 -9.73 -5.87
CA GLU A 93 -12.90 -9.52 -4.48
C GLU A 93 -11.90 -10.22 -3.58
N ILE A 94 -11.37 -9.50 -2.60
CA ILE A 94 -10.34 -9.99 -1.69
C ILE A 94 -10.97 -10.18 -0.33
N ASP A 95 -10.97 -11.42 0.13
CA ASP A 95 -11.34 -11.80 1.48
C ASP A 95 -10.13 -11.63 2.40
N ILE A 96 -10.10 -10.51 3.12
CA ILE A 96 -9.01 -10.14 4.03
C ILE A 96 -8.85 -11.19 5.14
N GLU A 97 -9.95 -11.72 5.70
CA GLU A 97 -9.88 -12.73 6.74
C GLU A 97 -9.22 -14.02 6.23
N LYS A 98 -9.56 -14.43 5.00
CA LYS A 98 -8.91 -15.59 4.36
C LYS A 98 -7.43 -15.33 4.14
N CYS A 99 -7.04 -14.13 3.71
CA CYS A 99 -5.64 -13.74 3.59
C CYS A 99 -4.91 -13.83 4.95
N PHE A 100 -5.51 -13.31 6.02
CA PHE A 100 -4.94 -13.42 7.37
C PHE A 100 -4.79 -14.88 7.81
N LYS A 101 -5.82 -15.72 7.62
CA LYS A 101 -5.75 -17.16 7.95
C LYS A 101 -4.64 -17.89 7.18
N ILE A 102 -4.36 -17.49 5.93
CA ILE A 102 -3.24 -18.06 5.15
C ILE A 102 -1.89 -17.65 5.76
N ILE A 103 -1.73 -16.36 6.09
CA ILE A 103 -0.51 -15.81 6.69
C ILE A 103 -0.26 -16.37 8.10
N GLU A 104 -1.30 -16.64 8.87
CA GLU A 104 -1.19 -17.27 10.19
C GLU A 104 -0.68 -18.71 10.09
N LYS A 105 -1.09 -19.45 9.05
CA LYS A 105 -0.72 -20.85 8.85
C LYS A 105 0.67 -21.04 8.23
N ASN A 106 1.08 -20.15 7.35
CA ASN A 106 2.35 -20.24 6.63
C ASN A 106 2.92 -18.83 6.41
N GLN A 107 4.24 -18.68 6.49
CA GLN A 107 4.93 -17.42 6.17
C GLN A 107 6.12 -17.61 5.23
N ASN A 108 6.29 -18.81 4.66
CA ASN A 108 7.37 -19.13 3.74
C ASN A 108 6.88 -18.97 2.30
N PHE A 109 6.36 -17.78 2.00
CA PHE A 109 5.93 -17.42 0.66
C PHE A 109 6.11 -15.92 0.41
N THR A 110 6.16 -15.56 -0.87
CA THR A 110 6.20 -14.17 -1.30
C THR A 110 4.79 -13.63 -1.42
N LEU A 111 4.50 -12.49 -0.79
CA LEU A 111 3.25 -11.79 -1.00
C LEU A 111 3.18 -11.25 -2.44
N ASP A 112 2.27 -11.80 -3.24
CA ASP A 112 1.92 -11.26 -4.54
C ASP A 112 0.53 -10.62 -4.48
N PHE A 113 0.48 -9.33 -4.74
CA PHE A 113 -0.74 -8.54 -4.64
C PHE A 113 -1.42 -8.42 -6.01
N PRO A 114 -2.75 -8.58 -6.09
CA PRO A 114 -3.47 -8.31 -7.33
C PRO A 114 -3.42 -6.81 -7.66
N SER A 115 -3.57 -6.48 -8.94
CA SER A 115 -3.45 -5.08 -9.43
C SER A 115 -4.54 -4.14 -8.90
N SER A 116 -5.70 -4.68 -8.57
CA SER A 116 -6.89 -3.92 -8.15
C SER A 116 -7.09 -3.82 -6.63
N ILE A 117 -6.21 -4.42 -5.82
CA ILE A 117 -6.33 -4.28 -4.37
C ILE A 117 -6.20 -2.82 -3.98
N LEU A 118 -7.14 -2.36 -3.16
CA LEU A 118 -7.12 -1.02 -2.61
C LEU A 118 -5.93 -0.86 -1.65
N ALA A 119 -5.45 0.37 -1.53
CA ALA A 119 -4.28 0.66 -0.72
C ALA A 119 -4.52 0.25 0.73
N PHE A 120 -5.68 0.54 1.28
CA PHE A 120 -6.06 0.19 2.65
C PHE A 120 -5.92 -1.33 2.89
N ASP A 121 -6.62 -2.16 2.12
CA ASP A 121 -6.56 -3.62 2.27
C ASP A 121 -5.15 -4.18 2.01
N GLY A 122 -4.45 -3.64 1.02
CA GLY A 122 -3.10 -4.04 0.68
C GLY A 122 -2.11 -3.77 1.82
N TYR A 123 -2.17 -2.59 2.43
CA TYR A 123 -1.35 -2.25 3.59
C TYR A 123 -1.74 -3.09 4.81
N ARG A 124 -3.02 -3.34 5.07
CA ARG A 124 -3.44 -4.23 6.17
C ARG A 124 -2.86 -5.63 6.03
N ILE A 125 -2.95 -6.24 4.85
CA ILE A 125 -2.36 -7.56 4.57
C ILE A 125 -0.84 -7.52 4.71
N PHE A 126 -0.18 -6.47 4.21
CA PHE A 126 1.26 -6.35 4.28
C PHE A 126 1.77 -6.15 5.72
N LEU A 127 1.15 -5.25 6.49
CA LEU A 127 1.44 -5.03 7.90
C LEU A 127 1.17 -6.28 8.73
N PHE A 128 0.07 -7.00 8.44
CA PHE A 128 -0.21 -8.28 9.10
C PHE A 128 0.91 -9.30 8.86
N TYR A 129 1.39 -9.43 7.63
CA TYR A 129 2.51 -10.31 7.31
C TYR A 129 3.79 -9.95 8.08
N LEU A 130 4.15 -8.66 8.14
CA LEU A 130 5.30 -8.20 8.94
C LEU A 130 5.10 -8.46 10.43
N PHE A 131 3.89 -8.22 10.94
CA PHE A 131 3.54 -8.43 12.33
C PHE A 131 3.60 -9.89 12.75
N ARG A 132 3.17 -10.81 11.88
CA ARG A 132 3.24 -12.24 12.14
C ARG A 132 4.69 -12.74 12.15
N LYS A 133 5.61 -12.13 11.38
CA LYS A 133 7.05 -12.36 11.48
C LYS A 133 7.62 -11.78 12.78
N LEU A 134 7.23 -10.56 13.15
CA LEU A 134 7.62 -9.95 14.42
C LEU A 134 7.26 -10.84 15.61
N LYS A 135 6.00 -11.32 15.70
CA LYS A 135 5.54 -12.22 16.77
C LYS A 135 6.31 -13.56 16.79
N LEU A 136 6.65 -14.10 15.62
CA LEU A 136 7.48 -15.31 15.54
C LEU A 136 8.85 -15.08 16.19
N TYR A 137 9.55 -14.01 15.80
CA TYR A 137 10.86 -13.70 16.37
C TYR A 137 10.80 -13.25 17.83
N TRP A 138 9.71 -12.62 18.26
CA TRP A 138 9.47 -12.33 19.68
C TRP A 138 9.40 -13.60 20.52
N ASN A 139 8.62 -14.59 20.09
CA ASN A 139 8.52 -15.87 20.79
C ASN A 139 9.87 -16.62 20.78
N LEU A 140 10.53 -16.67 19.62
CA LEU A 140 11.86 -17.27 19.51
C LEU A 140 12.91 -16.54 20.37
N ALA A 141 12.79 -15.22 20.52
CA ALA A 141 13.68 -14.42 21.35
C ALA A 141 13.52 -14.75 22.84
N LEU A 142 12.27 -14.96 23.28
CA LEU A 142 11.96 -15.44 24.64
C LEU A 142 12.49 -16.86 24.90
N GLU A 143 12.49 -17.72 23.87
CA GLU A 143 12.93 -19.12 23.99
C GLU A 143 14.44 -19.32 23.84
N ASN A 144 15.06 -18.77 22.77
CA ASN A 144 16.36 -19.21 22.27
C ASN A 144 17.54 -18.27 22.56
N ARG A 145 17.35 -17.08 23.15
CA ARG A 145 18.41 -16.13 23.59
C ARG A 145 19.55 -15.85 22.60
N GLN A 146 19.35 -16.15 21.31
CA GLN A 146 20.34 -15.95 20.28
C GLN A 146 20.28 -14.51 19.79
N ARG A 147 21.46 -13.88 19.67
CA ARG A 147 21.60 -12.49 19.23
C ARG A 147 20.91 -12.25 17.89
N GLU A 148 21.05 -13.19 16.97
CA GLU A 148 20.48 -13.13 15.62
C GLU A 148 18.95 -13.03 15.66
N VAL A 149 18.30 -13.75 16.58
CA VAL A 149 16.85 -13.75 16.75
C VAL A 149 16.36 -12.39 17.27
N PHE A 150 17.09 -11.80 18.21
CA PHE A 150 16.80 -10.44 18.69
C PHE A 150 16.98 -9.41 17.57
N CYS A 151 18.06 -9.51 16.78
CA CYS A 151 18.27 -8.64 15.62
C CYS A 151 17.13 -8.74 14.60
N GLU A 152 16.63 -9.95 14.33
CA GLU A 152 15.49 -10.15 13.45
C GLU A 152 14.20 -9.54 14.03
N PHE A 153 13.91 -9.73 15.32
CA PHE A 153 12.78 -9.09 15.99
C PHE A 153 12.80 -7.57 15.80
N PHE A 154 13.92 -6.91 16.11
CA PHE A 154 14.05 -5.46 15.95
C PHE A 154 14.05 -5.02 14.49
N SER A 155 14.55 -5.84 13.56
CA SER A 155 14.44 -5.59 12.12
C SER A 155 12.98 -5.53 11.67
N TYR A 156 12.12 -6.43 12.14
CA TYR A 156 10.69 -6.39 11.81
C TYR A 156 9.97 -5.23 12.49
N ALA A 157 10.33 -4.87 13.72
CA ALA A 157 9.78 -3.68 14.39
C ALA A 157 10.10 -2.41 13.59
N ARG A 158 11.35 -2.27 13.14
CA ARG A 158 11.81 -1.16 12.29
C ARG A 158 11.09 -1.12 10.94
N LYS A 159 10.88 -2.28 10.30
CA LYS A 159 10.08 -2.36 9.06
C LYS A 159 8.65 -1.87 9.28
N ILE A 160 8.01 -2.27 10.38
CA ILE A 160 6.66 -1.82 10.71
C ILE A 160 6.63 -0.30 10.92
N TYR A 161 7.56 0.24 11.72
CA TYR A 161 7.72 1.69 11.91
C TYR A 161 7.80 2.45 10.58
N ILE A 162 8.72 2.06 9.70
CA ILE A 162 8.92 2.70 8.39
C ILE A 162 7.64 2.68 7.54
N ILE A 163 6.91 1.56 7.55
CA ILE A 163 5.66 1.47 6.80
C ILE A 163 4.60 2.40 7.41
N LEU A 164 4.42 2.41 8.72
CA LEU A 164 3.46 3.27 9.40
C LEU A 164 3.71 4.75 9.09
N MET A 165 4.97 5.20 9.18
CA MET A 165 5.37 6.58 8.81
C MET A 165 5.13 6.91 7.33
N SER A 166 5.15 5.91 6.45
CA SER A 166 4.90 6.12 5.01
C SER A 166 3.44 5.93 4.60
N THR A 167 2.55 5.63 5.54
CA THR A 167 1.11 5.40 5.33
C THR A 167 0.20 6.34 6.13
N GLU A 168 0.71 7.48 6.62
CA GLU A 168 -0.08 8.49 7.35
C GLU A 168 -1.35 8.91 6.58
N GLU A 169 -1.26 8.96 5.26
CA GLU A 169 -2.38 9.34 4.41
C GLU A 169 -3.34 8.17 4.09
N ILE A 170 -3.15 6.95 4.61
CA ILE A 170 -4.01 5.78 4.34
C ILE A 170 -4.89 5.41 5.54
N PHE A 171 -4.30 5.46 6.73
CA PHE A 171 -4.98 5.17 7.99
C PHE A 171 -5.35 6.46 8.72
N ASP A 172 -6.00 6.33 9.87
CA ASP A 172 -6.15 7.44 10.80
C ASP A 172 -4.78 8.03 11.18
N GLU A 173 -4.58 9.32 10.94
CA GLU A 173 -3.28 9.98 11.10
C GLU A 173 -2.78 9.92 12.54
N GLU A 174 -3.65 10.18 13.52
CA GLU A 174 -3.28 10.23 14.93
C GLU A 174 -2.93 8.83 15.46
N LEU A 175 -3.78 7.84 15.16
CA LEU A 175 -3.52 6.45 15.56
C LEU A 175 -2.28 5.89 14.89
N ASN A 176 -2.11 6.14 13.58
CA ASN A 176 -0.97 5.64 12.84
C ASN A 176 0.33 6.26 13.37
N LYS A 177 0.35 7.57 13.62
CA LYS A 177 1.50 8.27 14.20
C LYS A 177 1.82 7.78 15.61
N ASN A 178 0.82 7.57 16.46
CA ASN A 178 1.01 7.05 17.80
C ASN A 178 1.66 5.64 17.76
N LEU A 179 1.13 4.73 16.94
CA LEU A 179 1.70 3.40 16.76
C LEU A 179 3.13 3.47 16.20
N ALA A 180 3.37 4.32 15.20
CA ALA A 180 4.69 4.50 14.61
C ALA A 180 5.72 4.91 15.67
N LEU A 181 5.42 5.94 16.48
CA LEU A 181 6.30 6.40 17.55
C LEU A 181 6.59 5.30 18.59
N ARG A 182 5.61 4.48 18.95
CA ARG A 182 5.83 3.35 19.88
C ARG A 182 6.75 2.27 19.28
N PHE A 183 6.63 2.00 17.99
CA PHE A 183 7.58 1.12 17.29
C PHE A 183 8.97 1.76 17.13
N GLU A 184 9.05 3.08 16.97
CA GLU A 184 10.31 3.82 16.94
C GLU A 184 11.04 3.70 18.29
N ASP A 185 10.32 3.90 19.40
CA ASP A 185 10.86 3.76 20.75
C ASP A 185 11.36 2.33 21.02
N LEU A 186 10.60 1.31 20.58
CA LEU A 186 11.02 -0.09 20.61
C LEU A 186 12.36 -0.30 19.86
N VAL A 187 12.52 0.31 18.69
CA VAL A 187 13.76 0.23 17.90
C VAL A 187 14.90 1.00 18.57
N LYS A 188 14.66 2.18 19.14
CA LYS A 188 15.68 2.97 19.86
C LYS A 188 16.19 2.23 21.09
N GLN A 189 15.30 1.67 21.90
CA GLN A 189 15.65 0.88 23.07
C GLN A 189 16.51 -0.34 22.70
N SER A 190 16.28 -0.93 21.52
CA SER A 190 17.08 -2.03 21.01
C SER A 190 18.57 -1.69 20.86
N TYR A 191 18.90 -0.49 20.37
CA TYR A 191 20.29 -0.08 20.19
C TYR A 191 21.00 0.05 21.54
N CYS A 192 20.30 0.59 22.54
CA CYS A 192 20.82 0.68 23.90
C CYS A 192 21.08 -0.71 24.51
N ILE A 193 20.15 -1.65 24.33
CA ILE A 193 20.26 -3.00 24.90
C ILE A 193 21.35 -3.82 24.18
N LEU A 194 21.41 -3.75 22.85
CA LEU A 194 22.38 -4.48 22.04
C LEU A 194 23.82 -3.96 22.18
N ALA A 195 24.01 -2.70 22.57
CA ALA A 195 25.32 -2.09 22.77
C ALA A 195 25.99 -2.50 24.10
N ASN A 196 25.20 -2.87 25.11
CA ASN A 196 25.69 -3.02 26.48
C ASN A 196 26.31 -4.39 26.82
N ASN A 197 26.37 -5.36 25.90
CA ASN A 197 26.93 -6.71 26.07
C ASN A 197 26.40 -7.57 27.27
N GLU A 198 25.66 -7.00 28.23
CA GLU A 198 24.89 -7.67 29.29
C GLU A 198 23.48 -8.05 28.79
N LEU A 199 23.48 -8.78 27.68
CA LEU A 199 22.35 -8.94 26.76
C LEU A 199 21.16 -9.75 27.29
N ASP A 200 21.32 -10.61 28.29
CA ASP A 200 20.32 -11.65 28.55
C ASP A 200 19.19 -11.22 29.49
N GLU A 201 19.47 -10.67 30.67
CA GLU A 201 18.41 -10.39 31.66
C GLU A 201 17.60 -9.15 31.32
N ASN A 202 18.26 -8.04 30.98
CA ASN A 202 17.59 -6.79 30.63
C ASN A 202 16.72 -6.93 29.38
N LEU A 203 17.17 -7.72 28.40
CA LEU A 203 16.42 -7.96 27.17
C LEU A 203 15.23 -8.88 27.40
N LEU A 204 15.34 -9.90 28.26
CA LEU A 204 14.20 -10.74 28.61
C LEU A 204 13.15 -9.98 29.44
N LEU A 205 13.58 -9.15 30.39
CA LEU A 205 12.68 -8.26 31.13
C LEU A 205 11.94 -7.31 30.18
N PHE A 206 12.67 -6.78 29.19
CA PHE A 206 12.09 -5.93 28.17
C PHE A 206 11.08 -6.69 27.28
N LEU A 207 11.43 -7.87 26.78
CA LEU A 207 10.55 -8.66 25.92
C LEU A 207 9.32 -9.20 26.65
N GLY A 208 9.42 -9.37 27.98
CA GLY A 208 8.32 -9.72 28.86
C GLY A 208 7.52 -8.53 29.39
N SER A 209 7.92 -7.30 29.06
CA SER A 209 7.28 -6.09 29.60
C SER A 209 5.82 -5.95 29.18
N GLU A 210 5.02 -5.38 30.07
CA GLU A 210 3.61 -5.08 29.80
C GLU A 210 3.46 -4.08 28.64
N ASP A 211 4.36 -3.10 28.55
CA ASP A 211 4.36 -2.10 27.49
C ASP A 211 4.51 -2.71 26.09
N LEU A 212 5.41 -3.68 25.93
CA LEU A 212 5.57 -4.39 24.66
C LEU A 212 4.35 -5.24 24.35
N GLN A 213 3.83 -5.98 25.33
CA GLN A 213 2.64 -6.80 25.13
C GLN A 213 1.42 -5.95 24.71
N ASN A 214 1.24 -4.79 25.36
CA ASN A 214 0.21 -3.82 25.01
C ASN A 214 0.41 -3.30 23.59
N LEU A 215 1.63 -2.92 23.20
CA LEU A 215 1.92 -2.48 21.82
C LEU A 215 1.56 -3.55 20.78
N LEU A 216 1.95 -4.80 21.02
CA LEU A 216 1.63 -5.90 20.10
C LEU A 216 0.12 -6.18 20.07
N SER A 217 -0.58 -6.06 21.20
CA SER A 217 -2.04 -6.23 21.26
C SER A 217 -2.76 -5.11 20.50
N ASP A 218 -2.41 -3.86 20.78
CA ASP A 218 -2.97 -2.67 20.12
C ASP A 218 -2.76 -2.74 18.61
N PHE A 219 -1.57 -3.17 18.18
CA PHE A 219 -1.26 -3.31 16.76
C PHE A 219 -1.99 -4.47 16.07
N ASP A 220 -2.22 -5.60 16.77
CA ASP A 220 -3.06 -6.69 16.24
C ASP A 220 -4.50 -6.22 16.03
N PHE A 221 -5.03 -5.44 16.99
CA PHE A 221 -6.35 -4.83 16.88
C PHE A 221 -6.40 -3.82 15.71
N PHE A 222 -5.41 -2.92 15.64
CA PHE A 222 -5.27 -1.93 14.58
C PHE A 222 -5.35 -2.54 13.16
N ILE A 223 -4.64 -3.64 12.93
CA ILE A 223 -4.59 -4.28 11.61
C ILE A 223 -5.91 -5.01 11.30
N LYS A 224 -6.51 -5.67 12.30
CA LYS A 224 -7.69 -6.53 12.11
C LYS A 224 -8.99 -5.76 12.00
N GLU A 225 -9.07 -4.60 12.63
CA GLU A 225 -10.25 -3.75 12.59
C GLU A 225 -10.38 -3.06 11.22
N ASP A 226 -11.59 -3.05 10.67
CA ASP A 226 -11.91 -2.39 9.38
C ASP A 226 -12.53 -0.99 9.56
N SER A 227 -12.76 -0.58 10.82
CA SER A 227 -13.48 0.65 11.15
C SER A 227 -12.61 1.88 11.38
N PHE A 228 -11.28 1.73 11.42
CA PHE A 228 -10.39 2.88 11.57
C PHE A 228 -10.51 3.84 10.38
N TYR A 229 -10.42 5.15 10.65
CA TYR A 229 -10.70 6.22 9.71
C TYR A 229 -10.02 5.99 8.35
N LYS A 230 -10.84 6.12 7.31
CA LYS A 230 -10.52 5.90 5.91
C LYS A 230 -10.30 7.26 5.25
N SER A 231 -9.06 7.58 4.91
CA SER A 231 -8.76 8.80 4.16
C SER A 231 -9.30 8.69 2.72
N GLU A 232 -9.35 9.81 1.98
CA GLU A 232 -9.63 9.77 0.54
C GLU A 232 -8.65 8.89 -0.26
N GLN A 233 -7.46 8.61 0.28
CA GLN A 233 -6.44 7.82 -0.41
C GLN A 233 -6.66 6.30 -0.30
N GLU A 234 -7.60 5.82 0.52
CA GLU A 234 -7.98 4.40 0.55
C GLU A 234 -8.37 3.89 -0.85
N LYS A 235 -8.90 4.80 -1.68
CA LYS A 235 -9.46 4.52 -2.99
C LYS A 235 -8.39 4.30 -4.06
N TYR A 236 -7.12 4.59 -3.77
CA TYR A 236 -6.02 4.27 -4.66
C TYR A 236 -5.68 2.78 -4.63
N PHE A 237 -5.09 2.27 -5.71
CA PHE A 237 -4.58 0.91 -5.71
C PHE A 237 -3.26 0.80 -4.96
N PHE A 238 -3.09 -0.26 -4.20
CA PHE A 238 -1.89 -0.51 -3.39
C PHE A 238 -0.59 -0.41 -4.19
N LYS A 239 -0.53 -1.03 -5.39
CA LYS A 239 0.66 -0.97 -6.25
C LYS A 239 1.03 0.45 -6.67
N GLN A 240 0.03 1.32 -6.86
CA GLN A 240 0.26 2.72 -7.19
C GLN A 240 0.89 3.47 -6.02
N MET A 241 0.37 3.23 -4.81
CA MET A 241 0.91 3.83 -3.59
C MET A 241 2.34 3.38 -3.30
N ILE A 242 2.63 2.08 -3.39
CA ILE A 242 4.00 1.56 -3.23
C ILE A 242 4.95 2.17 -4.26
N ALA A 243 4.54 2.22 -5.53
CA ALA A 243 5.35 2.82 -6.58
C ALA A 243 5.58 4.33 -6.35
N MET A 244 4.60 5.05 -5.81
CA MET A 244 4.76 6.45 -5.44
C MET A 244 5.80 6.60 -4.31
N GLN A 245 5.69 5.80 -3.25
CA GLN A 245 6.62 5.86 -2.12
C GLN A 245 8.06 5.51 -2.54
N LEU A 246 8.23 4.45 -3.34
CA LEU A 246 9.55 4.08 -3.89
C LEU A 246 10.15 5.21 -4.73
N ARG A 247 9.35 5.88 -5.57
CA ARG A 247 9.83 7.03 -6.37
C ARG A 247 10.23 8.20 -5.48
N LYS A 248 9.45 8.54 -4.45
CA LYS A 248 9.80 9.59 -3.47
C LYS A 248 11.15 9.29 -2.83
N ARG A 249 11.34 8.07 -2.33
CA ARG A 249 12.59 7.61 -1.70
C ARG A 249 13.77 7.59 -2.68
N LEU A 250 13.57 7.13 -3.92
CA LEU A 250 14.61 7.17 -4.96
C LEU A 250 15.03 8.60 -5.34
N VAL A 251 14.08 9.54 -5.39
CA VAL A 251 14.39 10.95 -5.65
C VAL A 251 15.19 11.54 -4.50
N LEU A 252 14.80 11.24 -3.25
CA LEU A 252 15.55 11.65 -2.06
C LEU A 252 16.97 11.09 -2.08
N PHE A 253 17.10 9.78 -2.33
CA PHE A 253 18.39 9.11 -2.49
C PHE A 253 19.26 9.80 -3.55
N LYS A 254 18.69 10.07 -4.73
CA LYS A 254 19.39 10.73 -5.83
C LYS A 254 19.85 12.14 -5.48
N LYS A 255 19.05 12.91 -4.74
CA LYS A 255 19.42 14.26 -4.28
C LYS A 255 20.56 14.22 -3.26
N ASN A 256 20.61 13.17 -2.45
CA ASN A 256 21.53 13.06 -1.32
C ASN A 256 22.79 12.22 -1.61
N LEU A 257 22.85 11.53 -2.76
CA LEU A 257 24.02 10.78 -3.26
C LEU A 257 25.33 11.60 -3.33
N LEU A 258 25.25 12.93 -3.29
CA LEU A 258 26.38 13.86 -3.36
C LEU A 258 26.75 14.50 -2.00
N LYS A 259 26.08 14.10 -0.90
CA LYS A 259 26.36 14.60 0.47
C LYS A 259 26.74 13.41 1.35
N ASN A 260 27.65 13.61 2.32
CA ASN A 260 27.96 12.59 3.34
C ASN A 260 26.64 12.18 4.01
N PHE A 261 26.28 10.90 3.86
CA PHE A 261 24.91 10.41 4.05
C PHE A 261 24.81 9.59 5.34
N GLU A 262 23.83 9.90 6.19
CA GLU A 262 23.49 9.13 7.38
C GLU A 262 22.19 8.36 7.15
N ILE A 263 22.18 7.07 7.53
CA ILE A 263 21.06 6.13 7.31
C ILE A 263 19.74 6.65 7.88
N GLU A 264 19.81 7.42 8.97
CA GLU A 264 18.66 8.02 9.67
C GLU A 264 17.81 8.92 8.75
N THR A 265 18.42 9.63 7.79
CA THR A 265 17.67 10.46 6.82
C THR A 265 16.84 9.68 5.79
N PHE A 266 16.98 8.35 5.73
CA PHE A 266 16.13 7.51 4.88
C PHE A 266 14.91 6.94 5.60
N GLU A 267 14.92 6.99 6.94
CA GLU A 267 13.91 6.40 7.81
C GLU A 267 12.77 7.37 8.12
N GLU A 268 13.07 8.67 8.15
CA GLU A 268 12.10 9.79 8.11
C GLU A 268 11.44 9.87 6.73
#